data_AF-A0A350USP2-F1
#
_entry.id   AF-A0A350USP2-F1
#
_cell.length_a   1.000
_cell.length_b   1.000
_cell.length_c   1.000
_cell.angle_alpha   90.00
_cell.angle_beta   90.00
_cell.angle_gamma   90.00
#
_symmetry.space_group_name_H-M   'P 1'
#
loop_
_entity.id
_entity.type
_entity.pdbx_description
1 polymer ?
#
loop_
_entity_poly.entity_id
_entity_poly.type
_entity_poly.pdbx_seq_one_letter_code
_entity_poly.pdbx_strand_id
1 'polypeptide(L)'
;MIQRVFNFVKLIRVVRERGNWKLIRHSRKQLKEFIFCRSGLNRRSPVGAFFYWYHLLKGPDVLIWRLETFGFLFAPEADQKTIDRLNSYI
;
A
#
# COMPACT_ATOMS: atom_id res chain seq x y z
N MET A 1 16.15 13.17 -7.01
CA MET A 1 14.68 13.40 -7.10
C MET A 1 14.02 12.51 -8.16
N ILE A 2 14.58 12.45 -9.37
CA ILE A 2 14.05 11.64 -10.49
C ILE A 2 13.84 10.16 -10.11
N GLN A 3 14.79 9.52 -9.42
CA GLN A 3 14.64 8.14 -8.93
C GLN A 3 13.40 7.93 -8.05
N ARG A 4 13.05 8.91 -7.20
CA ARG A 4 11.88 8.82 -6.31
C ARG A 4 10.58 8.90 -7.11
N VAL A 5 10.57 9.69 -8.19
CA VAL A 5 9.43 9.77 -9.11
C VAL A 5 9.26 8.43 -9.83
N PHE A 6 10.34 7.82 -10.34
CA PHE A 6 10.27 6.48 -10.93
C PHE A 6 9.80 5.41 -9.93
N ASN A 7 10.29 5.46 -8.69
CA ASN A 7 9.86 4.55 -7.63
C ASN A 7 8.38 4.73 -7.27
N PHE A 8 7.88 5.97 -7.29
CA PHE A 8 6.47 6.26 -7.10
C PHE A 8 5.62 5.74 -8.25
N VAL A 9 6.06 5.91 -9.50
CA VAL A 9 5.40 5.34 -10.68
C VAL A 9 5.39 3.81 -10.63
N LYS A 10 6.51 3.17 -10.23
CA LYS A 10 6.60 1.71 -10.02
C LYS A 10 5.57 1.25 -8.99
N LEU A 11 5.47 1.96 -7.87
CA LEU A 11 4.49 1.66 -6.82
C LEU A 11 3.06 1.76 -7.34
N ILE A 12 2.70 2.85 -8.03
CA ILE A 12 1.37 3.03 -8.61
C ILE A 12 1.06 1.89 -9.58
N ARG A 13 2.02 1.51 -10.42
CA ARG A 13 1.87 0.42 -11.38
C ARG A 13 1.61 -0.91 -10.67
N VAL A 14 2.39 -1.24 -9.65
CA VAL A 14 2.20 -2.44 -8.82
C VAL A 14 0.83 -2.46 -8.13
N VAL A 15 0.40 -1.32 -7.57
CA VAL A 15 -0.93 -1.19 -6.95
C VAL A 15 -2.03 -1.33 -7.99
N ARG A 16 -1.81 -0.85 -9.21
CA ARG A 16 -2.78 -0.98 -10.29
C ARG A 16 -2.92 -2.41 -10.79
N GLU A 17 -1.80 -3.11 -10.94
CA GLU A 17 -1.74 -4.47 -11.48
C GLU A 17 -2.14 -5.52 -10.44
N ARG A 18 -1.70 -5.39 -9.18
CA ARG A 18 -1.87 -6.39 -8.11
C ARG A 18 -2.76 -5.93 -6.97
N GLY A 19 -3.38 -4.76 -7.08
CA GLY A 19 -4.21 -4.19 -6.00
C GLY A 19 -5.46 -5.01 -5.71
N ASN A 20 -5.66 -5.36 -4.44
CA ASN A 20 -6.93 -5.87 -3.97
C ASN A 20 -7.93 -4.71 -3.79
N TRP A 21 -8.55 -4.30 -4.90
CA TRP A 21 -9.50 -3.19 -4.91
C TRP A 21 -10.73 -3.42 -4.04
N LYS A 22 -11.13 -4.69 -3.82
CA LYS A 22 -12.26 -5.04 -2.94
C LYS A 22 -11.91 -4.71 -1.49
N LEU A 23 -10.75 -5.17 -1.01
CA LEU A 23 -10.24 -4.83 0.33
C LEU A 23 -9.96 -3.33 0.47
N ILE A 24 -9.35 -2.70 -0.53
CA ILE A 24 -9.06 -1.25 -0.51
C ILE A 24 -10.36 -0.44 -0.35
N ARG A 25 -11.44 -0.87 -1.01
CA ARG A 25 -12.73 -0.19 -0.92
C ARG A 25 -13.38 -0.41 0.46
N HIS A 26 -13.33 -1.64 0.97
CA HIS A 26 -13.88 -1.99 2.28
C HIS A 26 -13.10 -1.30 3.43
N SER A 27 -11.77 -1.40 3.41
CA SER A 27 -10.85 -0.88 4.42
C SER A 27 -10.35 0.54 4.12
N ARG A 28 -11.11 1.33 3.34
CA ARG A 28 -10.68 2.68 2.89
C ARG A 28 -10.32 3.61 4.04
N LYS A 29 -10.98 3.49 5.19
CA LYS A 29 -10.69 4.27 6.40
C LYS A 29 -9.33 3.90 6.99
N GLN A 30 -9.05 2.61 7.15
CA GLN A 30 -7.75 2.11 7.63
C GLN A 30 -6.61 2.45 6.66
N LEU A 31 -6.84 2.32 5.35
CA LEU A 31 -5.86 2.69 4.35
C LEU A 31 -5.56 4.19 4.39
N LYS A 32 -6.58 5.05 4.54
CA LYS A 32 -6.38 6.48 4.77
C LYS A 32 -5.58 6.74 6.04
N GLU A 33 -5.92 6.11 7.15
CA GLU A 33 -5.17 6.28 8.40
C GLU A 33 -3.72 5.80 8.28
N PHE A 34 -3.46 4.73 7.54
CA PHE A 34 -2.12 4.27 7.21
C PHE A 34 -1.34 5.26 6.33
N ILE A 35 -1.96 5.73 5.23
CA ILE A 35 -1.36 6.71 4.31
C ILE A 35 -1.08 8.03 5.03
N PHE A 36 -1.99 8.50 5.88
CA PHE A 36 -1.79 9.75 6.60
C PHE A 36 -0.98 9.58 7.90
N CYS A 37 -0.45 8.38 8.18
CA CYS A 37 0.23 8.06 9.43
C CYS A 37 -0.58 8.53 10.67
N ARG A 38 -1.89 8.29 10.63
CA ARG A 38 -2.87 8.65 11.66
C ARG A 38 -3.34 7.45 12.48
N SER A 39 -2.83 6.25 12.22
CA SER A 39 -3.08 5.10 13.10
C SER A 39 -2.44 5.34 14.47
N GLY A 40 -3.15 4.93 15.52
CA GLY A 40 -2.97 5.40 16.91
C GLY A 40 -1.60 5.20 17.57
N LEU A 41 -0.64 4.56 16.91
CA LEU A 41 0.72 4.34 17.43
C LEU A 41 1.76 5.40 17.01
N ASN A 42 1.48 6.21 15.98
CA ASN A 42 2.48 7.18 15.49
C ASN A 42 1.81 8.34 14.73
N ARG A 43 0.97 9.12 15.42
CA ARG A 43 0.22 10.24 14.85
C ARG A 43 1.17 11.35 14.40
N ARG A 44 1.56 11.35 13.13
CA ARG A 44 2.44 12.37 12.55
C ARG A 44 1.62 13.53 12.00
N SER A 45 2.21 14.73 12.02
CA SER A 45 1.65 15.86 11.28
C SER A 45 1.60 15.53 9.78
N PRO A 46 0.68 16.12 9.00
CA PRO A 46 0.61 15.90 7.55
C PRO A 46 1.95 16.14 6.83
N VAL A 47 2.73 17.14 7.30
CA VAL A 47 4.07 17.43 6.81
C VAL A 47 5.05 16.30 7.15
N GLY A 48 5.02 15.79 8.37
CA GLY A 48 5.84 14.65 8.79
C GLY A 48 5.50 13.35 8.06
N ALA A 49 4.22 13.13 7.72
CA ALA A 49 3.79 12.03 6.89
C ALA A 49 4.35 12.17 5.46
N PHE A 50 4.30 13.37 4.87
CA PHE A 50 4.88 13.62 3.55
C PHE A 50 6.39 13.29 3.50
N PHE A 51 7.17 13.76 4.48
CA PHE A 51 8.60 13.42 4.57
C PHE A 51 8.84 11.92 4.79
N TYR A 52 7.99 11.26 5.59
CA TYR A 52 8.05 9.82 5.80
C TYR A 52 7.84 9.03 4.50
N TRP A 53 6.83 9.39 3.71
CA TRP A 53 6.58 8.81 2.39
C TRP A 53 7.72 9.10 1.42
N TYR A 54 8.22 10.32 1.41
CA TYR A 54 9.35 10.72 0.58
C TYR A 54 10.64 9.94 0.90
N HIS A 55 10.83 9.58 2.17
CA HIS A 55 11.93 8.72 2.61
C HIS A 55 11.70 7.26 2.21
N LEU A 56 10.50 6.72 2.43
CA LEU A 56 10.13 5.36 2.03
C LEU A 56 10.26 5.14 0.51
N LEU A 57 9.95 6.16 -0.30
CA LEU A 57 10.14 6.11 -1.76
C LEU A 57 11.61 6.03 -2.20
N LYS A 58 12.59 6.13 -1.29
CA LYS A 58 13.99 5.79 -1.56
C LYS A 58 14.19 4.28 -1.75
N GLY A 59 13.34 3.45 -1.12
CA GLY A 59 13.33 1.98 -1.22
C GLY A 59 11.89 1.45 -1.25
N PRO A 60 11.21 1.52 -2.41
CA PRO A 60 9.77 1.23 -2.51
C PRO A 60 9.42 -0.23 -2.21
N ASP A 61 10.39 -1.15 -2.23
CA ASP A 61 10.15 -2.57 -2.04
C ASP A 61 9.64 -2.87 -0.61
N VAL A 62 10.12 -2.16 0.41
CA VAL A 62 9.59 -2.26 1.79
C VAL A 62 8.13 -1.82 1.85
N LEU A 63 7.76 -0.83 1.05
CA LEU A 63 6.40 -0.33 0.98
C LEU A 63 5.48 -1.32 0.27
N ILE A 64 5.94 -1.90 -0.84
CA ILE A 64 5.25 -2.97 -1.57
C ILE A 64 5.02 -4.15 -0.62
N TRP A 65 6.06 -4.60 0.07
CA TRP A 65 5.97 -5.71 1.03
C TRP A 65 4.97 -5.43 2.16
N ARG A 66 4.92 -4.19 2.68
CA ARG A 66 3.91 -3.80 3.67
C ARG A 66 2.50 -3.91 3.10
N LEU A 67 2.27 -3.39 1.89
CA LEU A 67 0.96 -3.45 1.25
C LEU A 67 0.54 -4.90 0.94
N GLU A 68 1.49 -5.78 0.58
CA GLU A 68 1.26 -7.23 0.45
C GLU A 68 0.89 -7.86 1.79
N THR A 69 1.62 -7.54 2.86
CA THR A 69 1.36 -8.06 4.21
C THR A 69 -0.03 -7.66 4.73
N PHE A 70 -0.47 -6.42 4.43
CA PHE A 70 -1.82 -5.98 4.79
C PHE A 70 -2.92 -6.52 3.85
N GLY A 71 -2.56 -7.28 2.81
CA GLY A 71 -3.49 -7.83 1.83
C GLY A 71 -4.03 -6.81 0.83
N PHE A 72 -3.50 -5.57 0.82
CA PHE A 72 -3.85 -4.54 -0.17
C PHE A 72 -3.25 -4.84 -1.55
N LEU A 73 -2.17 -5.61 -1.59
CA LEU A 73 -1.61 -6.18 -2.81
C LEU A 73 -1.71 -7.71 -2.73
N PHE A 74 -2.09 -8.33 -3.84
CA PHE A 74 -1.93 -9.76 -4.01
C PHE A 74 -0.46 -10.11 -4.24
N ALA A 75 -0.05 -11.26 -3.72
CA ALA A 75 1.26 -11.83 -4.02
C ALA A 75 1.41 -12.00 -5.55
N PRO A 76 2.61 -11.82 -6.11
CA PRO A 76 2.84 -11.96 -7.54
C PRO A 76 2.39 -13.32 -8.09
N GLU A 77 2.44 -14.37 -7.26
CA GLU A 77 2.08 -15.75 -7.60
C GLU A 77 0.64 -16.12 -7.17
N ALA A 78 -0.19 -15.16 -6.75
CA ALA A 78 -1.53 -15.46 -6.27
C ALA A 78 -2.44 -15.91 -7.42
N ASP A 79 -2.88 -17.16 -7.38
CA ASP A 79 -3.89 -17.70 -8.31
C ASP A 79 -5.29 -17.11 -8.04
N GLN A 80 -6.14 -17.08 -9.07
CA GLN A 80 -7.50 -16.56 -9.01
C GLN A 80 -8.32 -17.22 -7.90
N LYS A 81 -8.14 -18.53 -7.68
CA LYS A 81 -8.82 -19.25 -6.60
C LYS A 81 -8.41 -18.75 -5.21
N THR A 82 -7.15 -18.35 -5.03
CA THR A 82 -6.65 -17.76 -3.79
C THR A 82 -7.18 -16.36 -3.59
N ILE A 83 -7.26 -15.57 -4.67
CA ILE A 83 -7.86 -14.24 -4.66
C ILE A 83 -9.33 -14.32 -4.24
N ASP A 84 -10.10 -15.23 -4.84
CA ASP A 84 -11.53 -15.39 -4.54
C ASP A 84 -11.76 -15.86 -3.10
N ARG A 85 -10.91 -16.77 -2.60
CA ARG A 85 -10.93 -17.21 -1.20
C ARG A 85 -10.59 -16.07 -0.24
N LEU A 86 -9.57 -15.24 -0.52
CA LEU A 86 -9.23 -14.10 0.34
C LEU A 86 -10.35 -13.06 0.34
N ASN A 87 -10.98 -12.86 -0.82
CA ASN A 87 -12.09 -11.93 -0.96
C ASN A 87 -13.39 -12.43 -0.32
N SER A 88 -13.56 -13.71 0.01
CA SER A 88 -14.77 -14.20 0.69
C SER A 88 -14.82 -13.81 2.17
N TYR A 89 -13.68 -13.49 2.78
CA TYR A 89 -13.58 -13.01 4.16
C TYR A 89 -13.79 -11.49 4.31
N ILE A 90 -14.07 -10.78 3.20
CA ILE A 90 -14.27 -9.32 3.09
C ILE A 90 -15.69 -9.03 2.58
#